data_AF-A0A2D4NXH5-F1
#
_entry.id   AF-A0A2D4NXH5-F1
#
_cell.length_a   1.000
_cell.length_b   1.000
_cell.length_c   1.000
_cell.angle_alpha   90.00
_cell.angle_beta   90.00
_cell.angle_gamma   90.00
#
_symmetry.space_group_name_H-M   'P 1'
#
loop_
_entity.id
_entity.type
_entity.pdbx_description
1 polymer ?
#
loop_
_entity_poly.entity_id
_entity_poly.type
_entity_poly.pdbx_seq_one_letter_code
_entity_poly.pdbx_strand_id
1 'polypeptide(L)'
;YSRAKQTLPMIFVKLYMYQLFRSLAYIHSFGICHRDIKPQNLLLDPDTAVLKLCDFGSAKQLVRGEPNVSYICSRYYRAPELIFGATDYTSSIGMYLFFHFKLK
;
A
#
# COMPACT_ATOMS: atom_id res chain seq x y z
N TYR A 1 0.01 -17.32 -10.75
CA TYR A 1 0.00 -16.25 -11.76
C TYR A 1 1.35 -15.87 -12.34
N SER A 2 2.50 -16.04 -11.65
CA SER A 2 3.83 -15.67 -12.19
C SER A 2 4.50 -16.71 -13.11
N ARG A 3 3.87 -17.86 -13.39
CA ARG A 3 4.43 -18.92 -14.26
C ARG A 3 3.82 -19.00 -15.67
N ALA A 4 2.72 -18.28 -15.92
CA ALA A 4 2.16 -18.11 -17.25
C ALA A 4 2.28 -16.62 -17.58
N LYS A 5 2.73 -16.24 -18.78
CA LYS A 5 2.79 -14.85 -19.29
C LYS A 5 1.38 -14.25 -19.50
N GLN A 6 0.50 -14.39 -18.52
CA GLN A 6 -0.88 -13.90 -18.56
C GLN A 6 -1.02 -12.76 -17.57
N THR A 7 -1.44 -11.61 -18.09
CA THR A 7 -1.76 -10.43 -17.29
C THR A 7 -3.09 -10.62 -16.59
N LEU A 8 -3.22 -10.06 -15.38
CA LEU A 8 -4.49 -10.09 -14.66
C LEU A 8 -5.54 -9.31 -15.48
N PRO A 9 -6.76 -9.85 -15.70
CA PRO A 9 -7.79 -9.12 -16.42
C PRO A 9 -8.09 -7.78 -15.76
N MET A 10 -8.32 -6.75 -16.57
CA MET A 10 -8.47 -5.36 -16.11
C MET A 10 -9.59 -5.18 -15.08
N ILE A 11 -10.62 -6.03 -15.13
CA ILE A 11 -11.72 -6.02 -14.14
C ILE A 11 -11.22 -6.36 -12.73
N PHE A 12 -10.37 -7.37 -12.58
CA PHE A 12 -9.79 -7.74 -11.30
C PHE A 12 -8.81 -6.68 -10.79
N VAL A 13 -8.04 -6.06 -11.70
CA VAL A 13 -7.17 -4.92 -11.36
C VAL A 13 -8.00 -3.80 -10.73
N LYS A 14 -9.10 -3.39 -11.39
CA LYS A 14 -9.99 -2.35 -10.87
C LYS A 14 -10.62 -2.73 -9.53
N LEU A 15 -11.12 -3.95 -9.40
CA LEU A 15 -11.76 -4.45 -8.18
C LEU A 15 -10.79 -4.47 -6.98
N TYR A 16 -9.59 -5.01 -7.17
CA TYR A 16 -8.60 -5.11 -6.10
C TYR A 16 -8.05 -3.74 -5.73
N MET A 17 -7.79 -2.86 -6.70
CA MET A 17 -7.35 -1.50 -6.42
C MET A 17 -8.41 -0.71 -5.64
N TYR A 18 -9.68 -0.82 -6.03
CA TYR A 18 -10.77 -0.16 -5.30
C TYR A 18 -10.85 -0.63 -3.84
N GLN A 19 -10.75 -1.94 -3.60
CA GLN A 19 -10.77 -2.50 -2.24
C GLN A 19 -9.55 -2.09 -1.41
N LEU A 20 -8.36 -2.06 -2.01
CA LEU A 20 -7.14 -1.57 -1.38
C LEU A 20 -7.27 -0.08 -1.00
N PHE A 21 -7.75 0.77 -1.89
CA PHE A 21 -7.93 2.18 -1.56
C PHE A 21 -9.00 2.39 -0.49
N ARG A 22 -10.06 1.58 -0.46
CA ARG A 22 -11.03 1.60 0.64
C ARG A 22 -10.41 1.21 1.98
N SER A 23 -9.58 0.16 2.04
CA SER A 23 -8.93 -0.22 3.29
C SER A 23 -7.92 0.83 3.77
N LEU A 24 -7.18 1.44 2.84
CA LEU A 24 -6.27 2.55 3.14
C LEU A 24 -7.02 3.78 3.64
N ALA A 25 -8.11 4.18 2.98
CA ALA A 25 -8.93 5.31 3.41
C ALA A 25 -9.49 5.10 4.82
N TYR A 26 -9.94 3.86 5.12
CA TYR A 26 -10.42 3.49 6.44
C TYR A 26 -9.33 3.68 7.50
N ILE A 27 -8.15 3.07 7.36
CA ILE A 27 -7.10 3.18 8.39
C ILE A 27 -6.55 4.61 8.51
N HIS A 28 -6.48 5.34 7.39
CA HIS A 28 -6.07 6.74 7.38
C HIS A 28 -7.06 7.64 8.13
N SER A 29 -8.36 7.31 8.15
CA SER A 29 -9.33 8.05 8.96
C SER A 29 -9.08 7.95 10.47
N PHE A 30 -8.34 6.94 10.93
CA PHE A 30 -7.86 6.79 12.30
C PHE A 30 -6.44 7.36 12.51
N GLY A 31 -5.87 7.99 11.49
CA GLY A 31 -4.47 8.45 11.49
C GLY A 31 -3.46 7.31 11.41
N ILE A 32 -3.88 6.08 11.11
CA ILE A 32 -2.99 4.91 11.05
C ILE A 32 -2.42 4.78 9.64
N CYS A 33 -1.09 4.79 9.53
CA CYS A 33 -0.39 4.43 8.29
C CYS A 33 0.07 2.98 8.36
N HIS A 34 -0.18 2.19 7.30
CA HIS A 34 0.23 0.78 7.23
C HIS A 34 1.75 0.58 7.10
N ARG A 35 2.42 1.46 6.35
CA ARG A 35 3.88 1.50 6.13
C ARG A 35 4.55 0.27 5.50
N ASP A 36 3.82 -0.80 5.19
CA ASP A 36 4.35 -1.95 4.43
C ASP A 36 3.31 -2.54 3.45
N ILE A 37 2.82 -1.71 2.53
CA ILE A 37 1.93 -2.20 1.46
C ILE A 37 2.77 -2.89 0.38
N LYS A 38 2.53 -4.18 0.20
CA LYS A 38 3.19 -5.04 -0.80
C LYS A 38 2.24 -6.18 -1.19
N PRO A 39 2.38 -6.80 -2.37
CA PRO A 39 1.50 -7.88 -2.80
C PRO A 39 1.34 -9.03 -1.79
N GLN A 40 2.39 -9.32 -1.01
CA GLN A 40 2.37 -10.36 0.02
C GLN A 40 1.39 -10.04 1.17
N ASN A 41 1.08 -8.76 1.39
CA ASN A 41 0.19 -8.28 2.45
C ASN A 41 -1.24 -8.01 1.92
N LEU A 42 -1.53 -8.43 0.68
CA LEU A 42 -2.85 -8.34 0.06
C LEU A 42 -3.41 -9.76 -0.08
N LEU A 43 -4.28 -10.14 0.85
CA LEU A 43 -4.97 -11.43 0.79
C LEU A 43 -6.09 -11.33 -0.24
N LEU A 44 -6.07 -12.26 -1.20
CA LEU A 44 -7.06 -12.34 -2.27
C LEU A 44 -7.84 -13.63 -2.15
N ASP A 45 -9.16 -13.52 -2.17
CA ASP A 45 -10.05 -14.65 -2.40
C ASP A 45 -10.42 -14.68 -3.90
N PRO A 46 -9.96 -15.68 -4.66
CA PRO A 46 -10.19 -15.74 -6.11
C PRO A 46 -11.63 -16.06 -6.49
N ASP A 47 -12.40 -16.73 -5.61
CA ASP A 47 -13.78 -17.12 -5.89
C ASP A 47 -14.73 -15.94 -5.67
N THR A 48 -14.47 -15.13 -4.63
CA THR A 48 -15.30 -13.97 -4.28
C THR A 48 -14.75 -12.64 -4.78
N ALA A 49 -13.52 -12.63 -5.33
CA ALA A 49 -12.76 -11.43 -5.70
C ALA A 49 -12.60 -10.43 -4.55
N VAL A 50 -12.58 -10.90 -3.30
CA VAL A 50 -12.40 -10.06 -2.11
C VAL A 50 -10.92 -9.85 -1.83
N LEU A 51 -10.53 -8.59 -1.61
CA LEU A 51 -9.20 -8.21 -1.12
C LEU A 51 -9.27 -7.80 0.35
N LYS A 52 -8.35 -8.33 1.16
CA LYS A 52 -8.13 -7.91 2.56
C LYS A 52 -6.68 -7.50 2.76
N LEU A 53 -6.49 -6.31 3.34
CA LEU A 53 -5.17 -5.85 3.76
C LEU A 53 -4.79 -6.54 5.08
N CYS A 54 -3.58 -7.09 5.18
CA CYS A 54 -3.07 -7.75 6.37
C CYS A 54 -1.67 -7.25 6.74
N ASP A 55 -1.15 -7.76 7.87
CA ASP A 55 0.20 -7.45 8.39
C ASP A 55 0.40 -5.98 8.81
N PHE A 56 -0.24 -5.62 9.92
CA PHE A 56 -0.12 -4.33 10.57
C PHE A 56 1.10 -4.25 11.52
N GLY A 57 2.04 -5.20 11.48
CA GLY A 57 3.22 -5.20 12.35
C GLY A 57 4.12 -3.98 12.13
N SER A 58 4.06 -3.41 10.93
CA SER A 58 4.73 -2.14 10.60
C SER A 58 3.81 -0.93 10.71
N ALA A 59 2.53 -1.06 11.06
CA ALA A 59 1.63 0.10 11.10
C ALA A 59 1.99 1.07 12.24
N LYS A 60 1.69 2.37 12.07
CA LYS A 60 1.87 3.39 13.10
C LYS A 60 0.82 4.49 12.95
N GLN A 61 0.29 4.97 14.07
CA GLN A 61 -0.50 6.19 14.09
C GLN A 61 0.42 7.40 13.91
N LEU A 62 0.18 8.18 12.86
CA LEU A 62 0.96 9.38 12.56
C LEU A 62 0.35 10.57 13.31
N VAL A 63 1.11 11.13 14.24
CA VAL A 63 0.76 12.34 14.98
C VAL A 63 1.52 13.52 14.37
N ARG A 64 0.82 14.60 14.03
CA ARG A 64 1.45 15.81 13.48
C ARG A 64 2.41 16.40 14.51
N GLY A 65 3.65 16.67 14.11
CA GLY A 65 4.68 17.23 14.98
C GLY A 65 5.59 16.20 15.65
N GLU A 66 5.31 14.89 15.51
CA GLU A 66 6.22 13.84 15.94
C GLU A 66 7.13 13.37 14.79
N PRO A 67 8.46 13.31 14.99
CA PRO A 67 9.37 12.80 13.97
C PRO A 67 9.08 11.32 13.72
N ASN A 68 8.83 10.97 12.46
CA ASN A 68 8.63 9.58 12.06
C ASN A 68 9.89 9.03 11.37
N VAL A 69 10.24 7.79 11.69
CA VAL A 69 11.36 7.08 11.06
C VAL A 69 11.09 7.02 9.54
N SER A 70 12.02 7.57 8.75
CA SER A 70 11.94 7.64 7.28
C SER A 70 12.37 6.33 6.60
N TYR A 71 13.12 5.47 7.31
CA TYR A 71 13.57 4.17 6.82
C TYR A 71 12.52 3.06 7.03
N ILE A 72 11.37 3.24 6.39
CA ILE A 72 10.24 2.30 6.37
C ILE A 72 9.84 2.02 4.91
N CYS A 73 8.97 1.04 4.69
CA CYS A 73 8.67 0.39 3.40
C CYS A 73 9.79 -0.49 2.83
N SER A 74 9.39 -1.63 2.28
CA SER A 74 10.22 -2.48 1.42
C SER A 74 10.78 -1.69 0.24
N ARG A 75 12.09 -1.86 -0.08
CA ARG A 75 12.91 -1.03 -0.99
C ARG A 75 12.26 -0.66 -2.33
N TYR A 76 11.41 -1.52 -2.90
CA TYR A 76 10.78 -1.32 -4.21
C TYR A 76 9.49 -0.49 -4.20
N TYR A 77 8.89 -0.24 -3.03
CA TYR A 77 7.58 0.43 -2.88
C TYR A 77 7.67 1.76 -2.14
N ARG A 78 8.87 2.31 -2.04
CA ARG A 78 9.13 3.53 -1.28
C ARG A 78 8.78 4.76 -2.11
N ALA A 79 7.95 5.63 -1.55
CA ALA A 79 7.67 6.93 -2.13
C ALA A 79 8.95 7.79 -2.16
N PRO A 80 9.16 8.63 -3.18
CA PRO A 80 10.41 9.37 -3.36
C PRO A 80 10.78 10.23 -2.13
N GLU A 81 9.81 10.82 -1.44
CA GLU A 81 10.02 11.58 -0.21
C GLU A 81 10.65 10.76 0.92
N LEU A 82 10.33 9.47 1.02
CA LEU A 82 10.95 8.54 1.98
C LEU A 82 12.37 8.12 1.52
N ILE A 83 12.63 8.11 0.21
CA ILE A 83 13.98 7.88 -0.34
C ILE A 83 14.89 9.08 -0.03
N PHE A 84 14.35 10.30 -0.03
CA PHE A 84 15.06 11.53 0.33
C PHE A 84 15.11 11.81 1.85
N GLY A 85 14.68 10.86 2.68
CA GLY A 85 14.83 10.95 4.14
C GLY A 85 13.85 11.90 4.82
N ALA A 86 12.75 12.29 4.17
CA ALA A 86 11.74 13.16 4.77
C ALA A 86 11.13 12.49 6.01
N THR A 87 11.15 13.22 7.13
CA THR A 87 10.56 12.81 8.42
C THR A 87 9.12 13.28 8.61
N ASP A 88 8.64 14.14 7.71
CA ASP A 88 7.36 14.84 7.78
C ASP A 88 6.43 14.45 6.62
N TYR A 89 6.17 13.15 6.50
CA TYR A 89 5.29 12.59 5.47
C TYR A 89 3.85 12.45 5.96
N THR A 90 2.90 12.64 5.04
CA THR A 90 1.46 12.48 5.29
C THR A 90 0.94 11.15 4.73
N SER A 91 -0.34 10.84 4.97
CA SER A 91 -1.06 9.66 4.43
C SER A 91 -1.06 9.54 2.89
N SER A 92 -0.48 10.53 2.20
CA SER A 92 -0.29 10.62 0.75
C SER A 92 0.66 9.55 0.17
N ILE A 93 1.46 8.88 1.00
CA ILE A 93 2.35 7.77 0.58
C ILE A 93 1.56 6.65 -0.12
N GLY A 94 0.28 6.44 0.25
CA GLY A 94 -0.59 5.46 -0.40
C GLY A 94 -0.82 5.73 -1.89
N MET A 95 -0.69 6.98 -2.36
CA MET A 95 -0.84 7.31 -3.78
C MET A 95 0.41 6.98 -4.61
N TYR A 96 1.62 7.01 -4.04
CA TYR A 96 2.83 6.67 -4.81
C TYR A 96 2.92 5.20 -5.17
N LEU A 97 2.30 4.32 -4.38
CA LEU A 97 2.21 2.89 -4.68
C LEU A 97 1.46 2.60 -5.98
N PHE A 98 0.51 3.47 -6.35
CA PHE A 98 -0.27 3.38 -7.60
C PHE A 98 0.62 3.47 -8.85
N PHE A 99 1.68 4.29 -8.82
CA PHE A 99 2.56 4.45 -9.97
C PHE A 99 3.48 3.24 -10.20
N HIS A 100 3.90 2.54 -9.14
CA HIS A 100 4.76 1.35 -9.31
C HIS A 100 3.99 0.14 -9.84
N PHE A 101 2.70 -0.01 -9.50
CA PHE A 101 1.86 -1.10 -10.01
C PHE A 101 1.51 -0.97 -11.51
N LYS A 102 1.64 0.22 -12.11
CA LYS A 102 1.42 0.42 -13.56
C LYS A 102 2.65 0.19 -14.44
N LEU A 103 3.84 0.01 -13.85
CA LEU A 103 5.11 -0.08 -14.59
C LEU A 103 5.74 -1.49 -14.56
N LYS A 104 5.00 -2.52 -14.12
CA LYS A 104 5.37 -3.93 -14.25
C LYS A 104 4.24 -4.77 -14.79
#